data_AF-A0A7G2CIF6-F1
#
_entry.id   AF-A0A7G2CIF6-F1
#
_cell.length_a   1.000
_cell.length_b   1.000
_cell.length_c   1.000
_cell.angle_alpha   90.00
_cell.angle_beta   90.00
_cell.angle_gamma   90.00
#
_symmetry.space_group_name_H-M   'P 1'
#
loop_
_entity.id
_entity.type
_entity.pdbx_description
1 polymer ?
#
loop_
_entity_poly.entity_id
_entity_poly.type
_entity_poly.pdbx_seq_one_letter_code
_entity_poly.pdbx_strand_id
1 'polypeptide(L)'
;MNLPLSGEPCSMTPWTPFEPLLVEGQVYYFSGGQVKNANRKFNNVNNDYELTFDKGSEIMLARGDAAAAALPVQRFNFVPIEVLRQREAGSLVDVLGVIVSVDEVSAITQKATGKELIKRNVKIADATAAVDLTVWNDEAKAWTLPAGTVLALSSVKTGSYEGVTLSTTFQTKMEVNPPSIANDVRKLSDWYVATGGQVQSLSGQGRGSGAMVSENYQGRRYIDELATDGLGRGMKPDFVDIRCVPIYIKQESLWYEACPNCNKKVTAEGAQGDRHRCEKCDTHVVPVPRYMISIQVTDHVSQVWMTLFNEAGVEFFGMTAEELKTRTEQDSSFLTMLTRSRMNRPVLIRVRVKEEQTMNSEGGDRLRLTALKIKEFMPLATANEETRVQLAQNLKAECEDMIKCIQAYA
;
A
#
# COMPACT_ATOMS: atom_id res chain seq x y z
N MET A 1 -5.54 62.52 17.26
CA MET A 1 -5.55 61.16 17.82
C MET A 1 -5.85 60.18 16.69
N ASN A 2 -4.85 59.34 16.37
CA ASN A 2 -4.88 58.01 15.77
C ASN A 2 -6.02 57.67 14.79
N LEU A 3 -5.78 57.78 13.48
CA LEU A 3 -5.16 56.82 12.53
C LEU A 3 -6.18 55.83 11.93
N PRO A 4 -6.03 55.45 10.64
CA PRO A 4 -7.13 55.29 9.70
C PRO A 4 -7.26 53.87 9.12
N LEU A 5 -8.31 53.72 8.31
CA LEU A 5 -8.68 52.58 7.46
C LEU A 5 -7.51 51.98 6.65
N SER A 6 -7.36 50.65 6.69
CA SER A 6 -6.82 49.84 5.58
C SER A 6 -7.02 48.34 5.83
N GLY A 7 -7.47 47.57 4.83
CA GLY A 7 -7.17 46.13 4.74
C GLY A 7 -8.32 45.17 4.42
N GLU A 8 -8.71 45.12 3.15
CA GLU A 8 -9.11 43.95 2.35
C GLU A 8 -10.32 43.06 2.72
N PRO A 9 -11.07 42.56 1.69
CA PRO A 9 -12.22 41.69 1.88
C PRO A 9 -11.76 40.26 2.11
N CYS A 10 -11.81 39.79 3.35
CA CYS A 10 -11.59 38.38 3.63
C CYS A 10 -12.83 37.60 3.18
N SER A 11 -12.68 36.89 2.06
CA SER A 11 -13.67 35.98 1.48
C SER A 11 -14.06 34.91 2.51
N MET A 12 -15.19 35.12 3.19
CA MET A 12 -15.82 34.09 4.01
C MET A 12 -16.30 32.97 3.09
N THR A 13 -15.56 31.87 3.05
CA THR A 13 -16.10 30.58 2.61
C THR A 13 -17.11 30.09 3.64
N PRO A 14 -18.24 29.50 3.21
CA PRO A 14 -19.32 29.07 4.10
C PRO A 14 -18.97 27.72 4.73
N TRP A 15 -18.17 27.74 5.78
CA TRP A 15 -17.93 26.57 6.62
C TRP A 15 -18.48 26.81 8.03
N THR A 16 -18.93 25.73 8.66
CA THR A 16 -19.97 25.59 9.68
C THR A 16 -19.93 26.56 10.90
N PRO A 17 -21.09 26.94 11.47
CA PRO A 17 -21.21 27.91 12.58
C PRO A 17 -20.58 27.47 13.92
N PHE A 18 -20.07 26.23 14.03
CA PHE A 18 -19.63 25.64 15.30
C PHE A 18 -18.10 25.57 15.48
N GLU A 19 -17.32 25.76 14.42
CA GLU A 19 -15.86 25.66 14.44
C GLU A 19 -15.18 26.60 15.48
N PRO A 20 -15.62 27.86 15.67
CA PRO A 20 -15.02 28.72 16.70
C PRO A 20 -15.45 28.38 18.15
N LEU A 21 -16.38 27.45 18.37
CA LEU A 21 -16.90 27.08 19.69
C LEU A 21 -16.21 25.86 20.31
N LEU A 22 -15.56 25.01 19.48
CA LEU A 22 -14.92 23.77 19.90
C LEU A 22 -13.42 23.97 20.12
N VAL A 23 -12.96 23.70 21.33
CA VAL A 23 -11.56 23.80 21.76
C VAL A 23 -11.10 22.44 22.24
N GLU A 24 -9.96 21.97 21.71
CA GLU A 24 -9.42 20.67 22.08
C GLU A 24 -9.16 20.54 23.60
N GLY A 25 -9.54 19.40 24.17
CA GLY A 25 -9.35 19.09 25.59
C GLY A 25 -10.44 19.63 26.53
N GLN A 26 -11.47 20.30 26.01
CA GLN A 26 -12.66 20.71 26.77
C GLN A 26 -13.81 19.69 26.61
N VAL A 27 -14.72 19.66 27.59
CA VAL A 27 -15.88 18.77 27.58
C VAL A 27 -17.13 19.54 27.18
N TYR A 28 -17.93 18.97 26.29
CA TYR A 28 -19.13 19.59 25.75
C TYR A 28 -20.33 18.64 25.83
N TYR A 29 -21.53 19.21 26.00
CA TYR A 29 -22.79 18.55 25.70
C TYR A 29 -23.19 18.87 24.27
N PHE A 30 -23.58 17.83 23.54
CA PHE A 30 -24.12 17.93 22.20
C PHE A 30 -25.59 17.49 22.22
N SER A 31 -26.46 18.26 21.58
CA SER A 31 -27.87 17.93 21.40
C SER A 31 -28.31 18.20 19.98
N GLY A 32 -29.18 17.35 19.44
CA GLY A 32 -29.53 17.35 18.02
C GLY A 32 -28.47 16.67 17.13
N GLY A 33 -28.47 17.01 15.85
CA GLY A 33 -27.60 16.40 14.84
C GLY A 33 -28.11 15.06 14.29
N GLN A 34 -27.37 14.51 13.33
CA GLN A 34 -27.66 13.25 12.67
C GLN A 34 -26.56 12.23 12.91
N VAL A 35 -26.96 11.00 13.27
CA VAL A 35 -26.08 9.83 13.32
C VAL A 35 -26.02 9.22 11.92
N LYS A 36 -24.81 9.04 11.37
CA LYS A 36 -24.57 8.40 10.08
C LYS A 36 -23.59 7.25 10.24
N ASN A 37 -23.56 6.32 9.30
CA ASN A 37 -22.50 5.32 9.25
C ASN A 37 -21.15 6.00 9.04
N ALA A 38 -20.17 5.62 9.87
CA ALA A 38 -18.83 6.18 9.82
C ALA A 38 -18.13 5.83 8.50
N ASN A 39 -17.53 6.81 7.84
CA ASN A 39 -16.72 6.55 6.67
C ASN A 39 -15.31 6.09 7.08
N ARG A 40 -15.10 4.78 7.13
CA ARG A 40 -13.83 4.16 7.57
C ARG A 40 -12.60 4.53 6.71
N LYS A 41 -12.78 5.15 5.54
CA LYS A 41 -11.66 5.69 4.76
C LYS A 41 -11.07 6.98 5.37
N PHE A 42 -11.83 7.68 6.21
CA PHE A 42 -11.44 8.99 6.79
C PHE A 42 -11.61 9.07 8.32
N ASN A 43 -12.09 8.01 8.97
CA ASN A 43 -12.36 7.96 10.40
C ASN A 43 -11.51 6.87 11.08
N ASN A 44 -10.74 7.26 12.08
CA ASN A 44 -9.81 6.39 12.82
C ASN A 44 -10.38 5.91 14.15
N VAL A 45 -11.53 6.46 14.55
CA VAL A 45 -12.22 6.07 15.76
C VAL A 45 -12.93 4.75 15.51
N ASN A 46 -12.78 3.84 16.46
CA ASN A 46 -13.43 2.54 16.43
C ASN A 46 -14.93 2.66 16.77
N ASN A 47 -15.69 3.31 15.90
CA ASN A 47 -17.14 3.45 16.01
C ASN A 47 -17.79 3.30 14.63
N ASP A 48 -18.86 2.51 14.55
CA ASP A 48 -19.62 2.30 13.31
C ASP A 48 -20.42 3.52 12.87
N TYR A 49 -20.53 4.51 13.75
CA TYR A 49 -21.29 5.72 13.53
C TYR A 49 -20.45 6.99 13.73
N GLU A 50 -20.79 8.02 12.96
CA GLU A 50 -20.29 9.38 13.10
C GLU A 50 -21.45 10.37 13.26
N LEU A 51 -21.19 11.48 13.95
CA LEU A 51 -22.18 12.53 14.19
C LEU A 51 -21.96 13.68 13.21
N THR A 52 -23.02 14.10 12.52
CA THR A 52 -23.05 15.33 11.72
C THR A 52 -23.96 16.35 12.41
N PHE A 53 -23.42 17.50 12.78
CA PHE A 53 -24.19 18.60 13.36
C PHE A 53 -24.60 19.61 12.28
N ASP A 54 -25.84 20.09 12.39
CA ASP A 54 -26.44 21.06 11.48
C ASP A 54 -26.87 22.34 12.24
N LYS A 55 -27.51 23.28 11.53
CA LYS A 55 -27.93 24.56 12.13
C LYS A 55 -28.93 24.42 13.29
N GLY A 56 -29.58 23.26 13.44
CA GLY A 56 -30.51 22.97 14.54
C GLY A 56 -29.86 22.28 15.74
N SER A 57 -28.55 22.04 15.68
CA SER A 57 -27.80 21.37 16.74
C SER A 57 -27.34 22.36 17.81
N GLU A 58 -27.35 21.92 19.07
CA GLU A 58 -26.90 22.70 20.22
C GLU A 58 -25.60 22.13 20.77
N ILE A 59 -24.60 22.99 21.00
CA ILE A 59 -23.30 22.64 21.57
C ILE A 59 -23.07 23.53 22.78
N MET A 60 -22.92 22.93 23.96
CA MET A 60 -22.75 23.64 25.23
C MET A 60 -21.50 23.16 25.96
N LEU A 61 -20.68 24.09 26.43
CA LEU A 61 -19.50 23.76 27.25
C LEU A 61 -19.94 23.27 28.64
N ALA A 62 -19.44 22.10 29.07
CA ALA A 62 -19.80 21.47 30.34
C ALA A 62 -19.05 22.10 31.54
N ARG A 63 -19.33 23.38 31.82
CA ARG A 63 -18.68 24.11 32.92
C ARG A 63 -19.14 23.61 34.29
N GLY A 64 -18.20 23.18 35.12
CA GLY A 64 -18.43 22.90 36.55
C GLY A 64 -19.19 21.61 36.86
N ASP A 65 -19.39 20.73 35.87
CA ASP A 65 -19.98 19.41 36.11
C ASP A 65 -18.91 18.43 36.64
N ALA A 66 -19.15 17.87 37.83
CA ALA A 66 -18.29 16.84 38.41
C ALA A 66 -18.27 15.55 37.56
N ALA A 67 -19.34 15.27 36.80
CA ALA A 67 -19.38 14.12 35.89
C ALA A 67 -18.52 14.35 34.63
N ALA A 68 -18.32 15.59 34.19
CA ALA A 68 -17.39 15.92 33.10
C ALA A 68 -15.93 15.60 33.49
N ALA A 69 -15.58 15.75 34.77
CA ALA A 69 -14.27 15.35 35.30
C ALA A 69 -14.07 13.83 35.40
N ALA A 70 -15.15 13.05 35.33
CA ALA A 70 -15.13 11.58 35.35
C ALA A 70 -15.06 10.95 33.95
N LEU A 71 -15.16 11.75 32.88
CA LEU A 71 -15.07 11.24 31.52
C LEU A 71 -13.63 10.76 31.22
N PRO A 72 -13.46 9.58 30.62
CA PRO A 72 -12.15 9.06 30.28
C PRO A 72 -11.50 9.96 29.21
N VAL A 73 -10.36 10.55 29.55
CA VAL A 73 -9.51 11.31 28.63
C VAL A 73 -8.65 10.32 27.83
N GLN A 74 -9.27 9.40 27.10
CA GLN A 74 -8.51 8.47 26.27
C GLN A 74 -8.13 9.18 24.96
N ARG A 75 -6.88 9.65 24.90
CA ARG A 75 -6.33 10.40 23.75
C ARG A 75 -5.80 9.53 22.62
N PHE A 76 -5.45 8.28 22.92
CA PHE A 76 -4.78 7.39 21.98
C PHE A 76 -5.42 6.01 21.96
N ASN A 77 -5.47 5.41 20.77
CA ASN A 77 -5.86 4.02 20.56
C ASN A 77 -4.69 3.24 19.94
N PHE A 78 -3.63 3.05 20.73
CA PHE A 78 -2.37 2.47 20.24
C PHE A 78 -2.56 1.05 19.72
N VAL A 79 -2.01 0.78 18.54
CA VAL A 79 -1.85 -0.57 18.00
C VAL A 79 -0.38 -1.01 18.12
N PRO A 80 -0.10 -2.28 18.44
CA PRO A 80 1.26 -2.82 18.39
C PRO A 80 1.84 -2.73 16.98
N ILE A 81 3.14 -2.48 16.86
CA ILE A 81 3.80 -2.26 15.56
C ILE A 81 3.68 -3.49 14.67
N GLU A 82 3.78 -4.71 15.20
CA GLU A 82 3.63 -5.95 14.41
C GLU A 82 2.26 -6.07 13.72
N VAL A 83 1.19 -5.52 14.33
CA VAL A 83 -0.18 -5.54 13.76
C VAL A 83 -0.26 -4.70 12.47
N LEU A 84 0.68 -3.77 12.26
CA LEU A 84 0.72 -2.96 11.05
C LEU A 84 0.93 -3.80 9.78
N ARG A 85 1.45 -5.03 9.86
CA ARG A 85 1.52 -5.96 8.70
C ARG A 85 0.16 -6.27 8.09
N GLN A 86 -0.89 -6.22 8.90
CA GLN A 86 -2.26 -6.56 8.50
C GLN A 86 -3.07 -5.31 8.13
N ARG A 87 -2.55 -4.11 8.41
CA ARG A 87 -3.21 -2.85 8.08
C ARG A 87 -3.02 -2.53 6.61
N GLU A 88 -4.08 -2.07 5.97
CA GLU A 88 -4.00 -1.63 4.58
C GLU A 88 -3.11 -0.39 4.47
N ALA A 89 -2.35 -0.30 3.38
CA ALA A 89 -1.56 0.90 3.11
C ALA A 89 -2.50 2.09 2.92
N GLY A 90 -2.25 3.16 3.66
CA GLY A 90 -3.05 4.37 3.65
C GLY A 90 -4.00 4.51 4.84
N SER A 91 -4.17 3.47 5.66
CA SER A 91 -4.86 3.59 6.95
C SER A 91 -4.14 4.54 7.89
N LEU A 92 -4.88 5.21 8.77
CA LEU A 92 -4.31 6.01 9.84
C LEU A 92 -4.42 5.22 11.15
N VAL A 93 -3.34 5.22 11.92
CA VAL A 93 -3.20 4.44 13.15
C VAL A 93 -2.54 5.29 14.24
N ASP A 94 -2.72 4.87 15.49
CA ASP A 94 -1.97 5.43 16.62
C ASP A 94 -0.91 4.42 17.05
N VAL A 95 0.32 4.86 17.27
CA VAL A 95 1.46 4.00 17.63
C VAL A 95 2.25 4.63 18.78
N LEU A 96 2.67 3.79 19.73
CA LEU A 96 3.62 4.14 20.79
C LEU A 96 4.94 3.42 20.51
N GLY A 97 6.02 4.16 20.31
CA GLY A 97 7.31 3.58 19.93
C GLY A 97 8.50 4.33 20.51
N VAL A 98 9.61 3.63 20.74
CA VAL A 98 10.90 4.23 21.12
C VAL A 98 11.74 4.45 19.87
N ILE A 99 12.42 5.59 19.78
CA ILE A 99 13.35 5.87 18.69
C ILE A 99 14.56 4.94 18.81
N VAL A 100 14.84 4.17 17.76
CA VAL A 100 16.01 3.29 17.68
C VAL A 100 17.15 3.98 16.92
N SER A 101 16.85 4.62 15.80
CA SER A 101 17.83 5.34 14.99
C SER A 101 17.18 6.49 14.22
N VAL A 102 17.98 7.51 13.89
CA VAL A 102 17.54 8.70 13.15
C VAL A 102 18.48 8.89 11.97
N ASP A 103 17.93 8.97 10.76
CA ASP A 103 18.71 9.22 9.55
C ASP A 103 18.97 10.72 9.33
N GLU A 104 19.94 11.03 8.47
CA GLU A 104 20.19 12.39 8.02
C GLU A 104 19.01 12.95 7.22
N VAL A 105 18.84 14.28 7.24
CA VAL A 105 17.81 14.94 6.44
C VAL A 105 18.12 14.71 4.96
N SER A 106 17.11 14.32 4.20
CA SER A 106 17.20 14.21 2.74
C SER A 106 16.10 15.04 2.08
N ALA A 107 16.29 15.43 0.82
CA ALA A 107 15.29 16.13 0.04
C ALA A 107 14.82 15.26 -1.13
N ILE A 108 13.53 15.34 -1.43
CA ILE A 108 12.91 14.73 -2.60
C ILE A 108 12.22 15.82 -3.39
N THR A 109 12.56 15.97 -4.67
CA THR A 109 11.82 16.86 -5.56
C THR A 109 10.58 16.15 -6.11
N GLN A 110 9.40 16.66 -5.77
CA GLN A 110 8.12 16.13 -6.25
C GLN A 110 7.97 16.47 -7.75
N LYS A 111 8.15 15.48 -8.63
CA LYS A 111 8.22 15.69 -10.09
C LYS A 111 6.97 16.31 -10.73
N ALA A 112 5.80 16.21 -10.08
CA ALA A 112 4.54 16.75 -10.59
C ALA A 112 4.38 18.26 -10.35
N THR A 113 4.91 18.78 -9.25
CA THR A 113 4.76 20.18 -8.81
C THR A 113 6.08 20.95 -8.84
N GLY A 114 7.20 20.24 -9.05
CA GLY A 114 8.56 20.79 -8.92
C GLY A 114 8.94 21.14 -7.48
N LYS A 115 8.05 20.90 -6.50
CA LYS A 115 8.25 21.30 -5.11
C LYS A 115 9.23 20.36 -4.42
N GLU A 116 10.24 20.94 -3.78
CA GLU A 116 11.17 20.19 -2.95
C GLU A 116 10.52 19.85 -1.60
N LEU A 117 10.42 18.57 -1.30
CA LEU A 117 9.91 18.02 -0.05
C LEU A 117 11.08 17.49 0.75
N ILE A 118 11.29 18.07 1.92
CA ILE A 118 12.34 17.64 2.83
C ILE A 118 11.78 16.50 3.68
N LYS A 119 12.56 15.44 3.89
CA LYS A 119 12.18 14.30 4.70
C LYS A 119 13.31 13.84 5.62
N ARG A 120 12.92 13.19 6.71
CA ARG A 120 13.82 12.49 7.62
C ARG A 120 13.18 11.17 8.02
N ASN A 121 13.94 10.10 7.89
CA ASN A 121 13.50 8.78 8.32
C ASN A 121 13.94 8.54 9.77
N VAL A 122 13.01 8.07 10.59
CA VAL A 122 13.22 7.76 12.00
C VAL A 122 12.77 6.33 12.21
N LYS A 123 13.66 5.47 12.68
CA LYS A 123 13.29 4.11 13.05
C LYS A 123 12.70 4.12 14.45
N ILE A 124 11.47 3.66 14.59
CA ILE A 124 10.81 3.47 15.89
C ILE A 124 10.54 1.98 16.11
N ALA A 125 10.52 1.56 17.37
CA ALA A 125 10.25 0.18 17.74
C ALA A 125 9.39 0.06 19.00
N ASP A 126 8.73 -1.08 19.12
CA ASP A 126 8.09 -1.55 20.34
C ASP A 126 8.55 -2.98 20.64
N ALA A 127 8.01 -3.58 21.70
CA ALA A 127 8.34 -4.95 22.07
C ALA A 127 8.00 -6.00 21.00
N THR A 128 7.23 -5.64 19.96
CA THR A 128 6.75 -6.54 18.92
C THR A 128 7.55 -6.42 17.62
N ALA A 129 7.84 -5.21 17.14
CA ALA A 129 8.54 -4.97 15.88
C ALA A 129 9.11 -3.54 15.78
N ALA A 130 9.97 -3.32 14.77
CA ALA A 130 10.46 -2.00 14.37
C ALA A 130 9.86 -1.56 13.03
N VAL A 131 9.69 -0.26 12.84
CA VAL A 131 9.15 0.34 11.61
C VAL A 131 9.80 1.69 11.33
N ASP A 132 9.99 2.01 10.05
CA ASP A 132 10.50 3.31 9.64
C ASP A 132 9.35 4.33 9.53
N LEU A 133 9.49 5.42 10.27
CA LEU A 133 8.63 6.60 10.26
C LEU A 133 9.26 7.70 9.39
N THR A 134 8.56 8.14 8.35
CA THR A 134 8.96 9.30 7.56
C THR A 134 8.33 10.57 8.11
N VAL A 135 9.17 11.52 8.48
CA VAL A 135 8.79 12.86 8.95
C VAL A 135 9.09 13.87 7.83
N TRP A 136 8.25 14.89 7.67
CA TRP A 136 8.30 15.80 6.52
C TRP A 136 8.58 17.27 6.89
N ASN A 137 9.15 17.99 5.93
CA ASN A 137 9.35 19.44 5.92
C ASN A 137 9.98 20.01 7.20
N ASP A 138 9.28 20.91 7.88
CA ASP A 138 9.83 21.63 9.03
C ASP A 138 9.99 20.72 10.25
N GLU A 139 9.11 19.74 10.43
CA GLU A 139 9.27 18.70 11.46
C GLU A 139 10.53 17.86 11.21
N ALA A 140 10.82 17.55 9.94
CA ALA A 140 12.04 16.82 9.57
C ALA A 140 13.30 17.64 9.89
N LYS A 141 13.30 18.95 9.60
CA LYS A 141 14.42 19.85 9.90
C LYS A 141 14.60 20.08 11.39
N ALA A 142 13.52 20.30 12.12
CA ALA A 142 13.50 20.60 13.56
C ALA A 142 13.72 19.37 14.44
N TRP A 143 13.86 18.18 13.85
CA TRP A 143 14.07 16.95 14.60
C TRP A 143 15.37 16.99 15.40
N THR A 144 15.23 16.95 16.72
CA THR A 144 16.32 16.98 17.71
C THR A 144 16.23 15.84 18.72
N LEU A 145 15.25 14.93 18.54
CA LEU A 145 14.95 13.86 19.48
C LEU A 145 15.97 12.71 19.31
N PRO A 146 16.71 12.33 20.37
CA PRO A 146 17.71 11.28 20.30
C PRO A 146 17.08 9.87 20.36
N ALA A 147 17.87 8.86 19.98
CA ALA A 147 17.54 7.46 20.23
C ALA A 147 17.27 7.20 21.72
N GLY A 148 16.32 6.31 22.02
CA GLY A 148 15.82 6.04 23.36
C GLY A 148 14.64 6.91 23.81
N THR A 149 14.26 7.93 23.04
CA THR A 149 13.07 8.76 23.33
C THR A 149 11.80 8.02 22.95
N VAL A 150 10.78 8.04 23.82
CA VAL A 150 9.45 7.46 23.52
C VAL A 150 8.55 8.51 22.86
N LEU A 151 7.92 8.10 21.77
CA LEU A 151 6.99 8.90 20.97
C LEU A 151 5.61 8.25 21.00
N ALA A 152 4.61 9.05 21.34
CA ALA A 152 3.21 8.74 21.07
C ALA A 152 2.80 9.46 19.78
N LEU A 153 2.39 8.69 18.78
CA LEU A 153 1.96 9.19 17.48
C LEU A 153 0.47 8.87 17.32
N SER A 154 -0.35 9.87 17.05
CA SER A 154 -1.75 9.66 16.67
C SER A 154 -1.98 9.97 15.20
N SER A 155 -2.87 9.25 14.53
CA SER A 155 -3.22 9.46 13.12
C SER A 155 -2.00 9.49 12.19
N VAL A 156 -1.06 8.55 12.40
CA VAL A 156 0.06 8.34 11.49
C VAL A 156 -0.36 7.41 10.36
N LYS A 157 0.05 7.72 9.12
CA LYS A 157 -0.40 6.98 7.94
C LYS A 157 0.49 5.77 7.69
N THR A 158 -0.13 4.60 7.52
CA THR A 158 0.56 3.38 7.08
C THR A 158 0.94 3.47 5.61
N GLY A 159 2.12 2.96 5.29
CA GLY A 159 2.64 2.80 3.94
C GLY A 159 3.21 1.41 3.78
N SER A 160 3.57 1.09 2.55
CA SER A 160 3.95 -0.26 2.13
C SER A 160 5.27 -0.28 1.35
N TYR A 161 6.10 0.74 1.59
CA TYR A 161 7.38 0.90 0.93
C TYR A 161 8.40 -0.09 1.52
N GLU A 162 8.85 -1.05 0.72
CA GLU A 162 9.82 -2.10 1.14
C GLU A 162 9.40 -2.91 2.38
N GLY A 163 8.10 -3.06 2.62
CA GLY A 163 7.56 -3.69 3.83
C GLY A 163 6.39 -2.88 4.36
N VAL A 164 6.34 -2.64 5.67
CA VAL A 164 5.41 -1.68 6.29
C VAL A 164 6.19 -0.45 6.71
N THR A 165 5.66 0.74 6.43
CA THR A 165 6.23 2.02 6.83
C THR A 165 5.18 2.91 7.46
N LEU A 166 5.61 3.94 8.18
CA LEU A 166 4.75 4.99 8.70
C LEU A 166 5.16 6.34 8.08
N SER A 167 4.19 7.23 7.88
CA SER A 167 4.44 8.58 7.39
C SER A 167 3.59 9.57 8.19
N THR A 168 4.21 10.66 8.64
CA THR A 168 3.45 11.77 9.21
C THR A 168 2.60 12.45 8.13
N THR A 169 1.46 12.97 8.55
CA THR A 169 0.53 13.77 7.75
C THR A 169 0.16 15.03 8.53
N PHE A 170 -0.59 15.95 7.94
CA PHE A 170 -1.06 17.15 8.64
C PHE A 170 -1.98 16.85 9.84
N GLN A 171 -2.56 15.64 9.91
CA GLN A 171 -3.38 15.18 11.03
C GLN A 171 -2.57 14.51 12.14
N THR A 172 -1.30 14.19 11.87
CA THR A 172 -0.47 13.46 12.82
C THR A 172 -0.13 14.36 13.99
N LYS A 173 -0.40 13.90 15.21
CA LYS A 173 0.09 14.54 16.43
C LYS A 173 1.19 13.67 17.03
N MET A 174 2.28 14.31 17.43
CA MET A 174 3.42 13.66 18.04
C MET A 174 3.64 14.24 19.43
N GLU A 175 3.51 13.39 20.45
CA GLU A 175 3.79 13.73 21.84
C GLU A 175 5.04 12.99 22.31
N VAL A 176 5.96 13.74 22.93
CA VAL A 176 7.22 13.20 23.45
C VAL A 176 7.06 12.90 24.93
N ASN A 177 7.31 11.65 25.34
CA ASN A 177 7.16 11.17 26.73
C ASN A 177 5.89 11.70 27.43
N PRO A 178 4.70 11.48 26.85
CA PRO A 178 3.45 12.05 27.36
C PRO A 178 3.17 11.60 28.81
N PRO A 179 2.96 12.55 29.76
CA PRO A 179 2.75 12.23 31.17
C PRO A 179 1.42 11.51 31.43
N SER A 180 0.43 11.69 30.55
CA SER A 180 -0.87 11.02 30.62
C SER A 180 -0.79 9.49 30.50
N ILE A 181 0.26 8.96 29.87
CA ILE A 181 0.51 7.52 29.69
C ILE A 181 1.89 7.12 30.26
N ALA A 182 2.32 7.78 31.33
CA ALA A 182 3.65 7.60 31.93
C ALA A 182 3.99 6.13 32.25
N ASN A 183 2.99 5.31 32.60
CA ASN A 183 3.19 3.88 32.85
C ASN A 183 3.64 3.12 31.58
N ASP A 184 3.03 3.40 30.43
CA ASP A 184 3.36 2.71 29.17
C ASP A 184 4.66 3.24 28.57
N VAL A 185 4.92 4.54 28.73
CA VAL A 185 6.24 5.15 28.44
C VAL A 185 7.33 4.47 29.24
N ARG A 186 7.13 4.27 30.54
CA ARG A 186 8.10 3.60 31.41
C ARG A 186 8.32 2.14 31.00
N LYS A 187 7.25 1.37 30.78
CA LYS A 187 7.35 -0.02 30.31
C LYS A 187 8.18 -0.13 29.02
N LEU A 188 7.91 0.76 28.06
CA LEU A 188 8.59 0.75 26.78
C LEU A 188 10.06 1.19 26.90
N SER A 189 10.34 2.16 27.77
CA SER A 189 11.71 2.60 28.08
C SER A 189 12.51 1.49 28.77
N ASP A 190 11.93 0.82 29.78
CA ASP A 190 12.56 -0.31 30.48
C ASP A 190 12.87 -1.46 29.51
N TRP A 191 11.93 -1.77 28.60
CA TRP A 191 12.13 -2.75 27.53
C TRP A 191 13.29 -2.37 26.60
N TYR A 192 13.36 -1.10 26.18
CA TYR A 192 14.43 -0.62 25.29
C TYR A 192 15.80 -0.71 25.97
N VAL A 193 15.89 -0.33 27.25
CA VAL A 193 17.13 -0.45 28.04
C VAL A 193 17.56 -1.90 28.18
N ALA A 194 16.62 -2.82 28.38
CA ALA A 194 16.91 -4.24 28.54
C ALA A 194 17.35 -4.94 27.24
N THR A 195 16.80 -4.53 26.09
CA THR A 195 16.96 -5.24 24.80
C THR A 195 17.80 -4.50 23.77
N GLY A 196 18.09 -3.21 23.99
CA GLY A 196 18.69 -2.32 23.00
C GLY A 196 17.80 -2.06 21.78
N GLY A 197 16.50 -2.34 21.88
CA GLY A 197 15.54 -2.17 20.77
C GLY A 197 15.76 -3.14 19.61
N GLN A 198 16.38 -4.30 19.86
CA GLN A 198 16.63 -5.33 18.84
C GLN A 198 15.36 -6.16 18.59
N VAL A 199 14.59 -5.78 17.56
CA VAL A 199 13.40 -6.51 17.08
C VAL A 199 13.39 -6.56 15.55
N GLN A 200 12.56 -7.44 14.99
CA GLN A 200 12.42 -7.55 13.54
C GLN A 200 11.86 -6.25 12.95
N SER A 201 12.52 -5.73 11.91
CA SER A 201 12.03 -4.58 11.14
C SER A 201 10.95 -5.03 10.16
N LEU A 202 9.81 -4.32 10.19
CA LEU A 202 8.75 -4.46 9.18
C LEU A 202 9.12 -3.75 7.88
N SER A 203 9.98 -2.74 7.96
CA SER A 203 10.53 -2.01 6.83
C SER A 203 11.84 -2.62 6.33
N GLY A 204 12.12 -2.49 5.03
CA GLY A 204 13.41 -2.86 4.42
C GLY A 204 13.62 -4.36 4.18
N GLN A 205 12.58 -5.20 4.20
CA GLN A 205 12.68 -6.64 3.90
C GLN A 205 13.00 -6.95 2.42
N GLY A 206 13.26 -5.92 1.61
CA GLY A 206 13.53 -5.98 0.18
C GLY A 206 14.97 -5.72 -0.26
N ARG A 207 15.99 -5.84 0.62
CA ARG A 207 17.40 -5.74 0.22
C ARG A 207 17.88 -6.94 -0.61
N GLY A 208 17.31 -7.09 -1.79
CA GLY A 208 17.88 -7.78 -2.94
C GLY A 208 18.33 -6.73 -3.95
N SER A 209 19.62 -6.71 -4.24
CA SER A 209 20.27 -5.78 -5.17
C SER A 209 19.54 -5.72 -6.53
N GLY A 210 19.07 -4.53 -6.92
CA GLY A 210 18.79 -4.22 -8.34
C GLY A 210 17.34 -3.96 -8.77
N ALA A 211 16.36 -3.82 -7.88
CA ALA A 211 14.97 -3.50 -8.29
C ALA A 211 14.65 -2.01 -8.14
N MET A 212 14.33 -1.37 -9.27
CA MET A 212 13.91 0.03 -9.37
C MET A 212 12.70 0.34 -8.47
N VAL A 213 12.87 1.35 -7.63
CA VAL A 213 11.86 2.05 -6.83
C VAL A 213 10.60 2.32 -7.66
N SER A 214 9.42 1.96 -7.15
CA SER A 214 8.16 2.52 -7.65
C SER A 214 7.57 3.49 -6.63
N GLU A 215 7.67 4.78 -6.94
CA GLU A 215 7.14 5.89 -6.15
C GLU A 215 5.59 5.98 -6.14
N ASN A 216 4.88 5.09 -6.87
CA ASN A 216 3.42 5.14 -7.06
C ASN A 216 2.74 3.80 -6.71
N TYR A 217 3.13 3.15 -5.61
CA TYR A 217 2.41 1.97 -5.13
C TYR A 217 1.15 2.38 -4.36
N GLN A 218 -0.01 1.93 -4.82
CA GLN A 218 -1.32 2.32 -4.31
C GLN A 218 -1.91 1.28 -3.33
N GLY A 219 -1.22 0.15 -3.08
CA GLY A 219 -1.74 -0.92 -2.21
C GLY A 219 -2.58 -1.94 -2.97
N ARG A 220 -3.40 -2.68 -2.21
CA ARG A 220 -4.36 -3.64 -2.79
C ARG A 220 -5.55 -2.88 -3.38
N ARG A 221 -6.01 -3.30 -4.57
CA ARG A 221 -7.17 -2.74 -5.25
C ARG A 221 -8.02 -3.82 -5.89
N TYR A 222 -9.31 -3.54 -6.03
CA TYR A 222 -10.19 -4.27 -6.94
C TYR A 222 -10.01 -3.76 -8.37
N ILE A 223 -10.43 -4.56 -9.35
CA ILE A 223 -10.21 -4.25 -10.77
C ILE A 223 -11.04 -3.03 -11.20
N ASP A 224 -12.23 -2.83 -10.66
CA ASP A 224 -13.13 -1.71 -10.94
C ASP A 224 -12.64 -0.38 -10.34
N GLU A 225 -11.96 -0.44 -9.20
CA GLU A 225 -11.33 0.72 -8.53
C GLU A 225 -10.26 1.35 -9.40
N LEU A 226 -9.59 0.59 -10.28
CA LEU A 226 -8.51 1.13 -11.12
C LEU A 226 -9.00 2.24 -12.05
N ALA A 227 -10.18 2.05 -12.65
CA ALA A 227 -10.79 3.04 -13.52
C ALA A 227 -11.43 4.18 -12.72
N THR A 228 -12.06 3.85 -11.58
CA THR A 228 -12.76 4.81 -10.70
C THR A 228 -11.80 5.78 -10.02
N ASP A 229 -10.67 5.28 -9.52
CA ASP A 229 -9.62 6.06 -8.87
C ASP A 229 -8.69 6.75 -9.88
N GLY A 230 -8.87 6.50 -11.19
CA GLY A 230 -8.03 7.08 -12.25
C GLY A 230 -6.58 6.60 -12.22
N LEU A 231 -6.32 5.38 -11.75
CA LEU A 231 -4.96 4.83 -11.65
C LEU A 231 -4.37 4.55 -13.03
N GLY A 232 -3.10 4.89 -13.22
CA GLY A 232 -2.37 4.72 -14.47
C GLY A 232 -2.57 5.85 -15.49
N ARG A 233 -3.46 6.83 -15.22
CA ARG A 233 -3.68 8.01 -16.07
C ARG A 233 -2.64 9.12 -15.88
N GLY A 234 -1.82 9.02 -14.83
CA GLY A 234 -0.73 9.95 -14.58
C GLY A 234 0.43 9.78 -15.56
N MET A 235 1.36 10.75 -15.57
CA MET A 235 2.60 10.65 -16.37
C MET A 235 3.45 9.43 -16.00
N LYS A 236 3.38 8.99 -14.74
CA LYS A 236 4.05 7.79 -14.24
C LYS A 236 3.02 6.66 -14.06
N PRO A 237 3.42 5.40 -14.30
CA PRO A 237 2.55 4.27 -14.03
C PRO A 237 2.27 4.13 -12.53
N ASP A 238 1.09 3.61 -12.19
CA ASP A 238 0.72 3.19 -10.84
C ASP A 238 0.97 1.70 -10.65
N PHE A 239 1.15 1.29 -9.40
CA PHE A 239 1.44 -0.09 -9.05
C PHE A 239 0.47 -0.52 -7.96
N VAL A 240 -0.22 -1.63 -8.19
CA VAL A 240 -1.26 -2.16 -7.29
C VAL A 240 -1.03 -3.65 -7.10
N ASP A 241 -1.53 -4.20 -6.00
CA ASP A 241 -1.67 -5.65 -5.85
C ASP A 241 -3.15 -6.03 -6.05
N ILE A 242 -3.42 -6.98 -6.94
CA ILE A 242 -4.78 -7.43 -7.28
C ILE A 242 -4.90 -8.91 -6.92
N ARG A 243 -5.93 -9.26 -6.15
CA ARG A 243 -6.32 -10.65 -5.94
C ARG A 243 -7.37 -11.03 -6.97
N CYS A 244 -7.06 -12.00 -7.82
CA CYS A 244 -7.92 -12.38 -8.94
C CYS A 244 -7.78 -13.86 -9.28
N VAL A 245 -8.63 -14.32 -10.19
CA VAL A 245 -8.64 -15.67 -10.73
C VAL A 245 -8.40 -15.59 -12.24
N PRO A 246 -7.36 -16.25 -12.79
CA PRO A 246 -7.18 -16.38 -14.23
C PRO A 246 -8.28 -17.27 -14.79
N ILE A 247 -9.07 -16.74 -15.71
CA ILE A 247 -10.23 -17.44 -16.32
C ILE A 247 -9.99 -17.82 -17.76
N TYR A 248 -9.09 -17.12 -18.45
CA TYR A 248 -8.75 -17.39 -19.83
C TYR A 248 -7.31 -16.98 -20.15
N ILE A 249 -6.70 -17.66 -21.10
CA ILE A 249 -5.36 -17.35 -21.63
C ILE A 249 -5.39 -17.56 -23.14
N LYS A 250 -4.84 -16.60 -23.88
CA LYS A 250 -4.61 -16.78 -25.31
C LYS A 250 -3.48 -17.78 -25.50
N GLN A 251 -3.77 -18.92 -26.13
CA GLN A 251 -2.79 -19.97 -26.37
C GLN A 251 -1.90 -19.69 -27.61
N GLU A 252 -2.30 -18.74 -28.45
CA GLU A 252 -1.50 -18.27 -29.58
C GLU A 252 -0.47 -17.24 -29.12
N SER A 253 0.74 -17.29 -29.69
CA SER A 253 1.80 -16.28 -29.45
C SER A 253 2.20 -16.08 -27.98
N LEU A 254 2.29 -17.17 -27.20
CA LEU A 254 2.69 -17.15 -25.78
C LEU A 254 4.10 -16.62 -25.53
N TRP A 255 4.97 -16.68 -26.54
CA TRP A 255 6.33 -16.20 -26.50
C TRP A 255 6.71 -15.50 -27.80
N TYR A 256 7.80 -14.73 -27.75
CA TYR A 256 8.45 -14.15 -28.92
C TYR A 256 9.95 -14.46 -28.89
N GLU A 257 10.54 -14.53 -30.07
CA GLU A 257 11.97 -14.69 -30.24
C GLU A 257 12.68 -13.37 -29.87
N ALA A 258 13.56 -13.42 -28.87
CA ALA A 258 14.21 -12.24 -28.30
C ALA A 258 15.73 -12.30 -28.40
N CYS A 259 16.38 -11.13 -28.45
CA CYS A 259 17.82 -11.01 -28.42
C CYS A 259 18.35 -11.32 -27.01
N PRO A 260 19.33 -12.23 -26.83
CA PRO A 260 19.86 -12.59 -25.51
C PRO A 260 20.55 -11.43 -24.79
N ASN A 261 21.06 -10.44 -25.53
CA ASN A 261 21.79 -9.31 -24.96
C ASN A 261 20.89 -8.16 -24.51
N CYS A 262 19.77 -7.90 -25.20
CA CYS A 262 18.94 -6.71 -24.94
C CYS A 262 17.45 -6.99 -24.75
N ASN A 263 17.02 -8.26 -24.82
CA ASN A 263 15.64 -8.73 -24.64
C ASN A 263 14.61 -8.17 -25.63
N LYS A 264 15.02 -7.39 -26.63
CA LYS A 264 14.09 -6.94 -27.68
C LYS A 264 13.80 -8.07 -28.66
N LYS A 265 12.57 -8.05 -29.19
CA LYS A 265 12.15 -8.94 -30.27
C LYS A 265 13.12 -8.84 -31.46
N VAL A 266 13.47 -9.99 -32.02
CA VAL A 266 14.29 -10.07 -33.23
C VAL A 266 13.41 -10.27 -34.47
N THR A 267 13.95 -9.90 -35.62
CA THR A 267 13.31 -10.10 -36.92
C THR A 267 14.01 -11.24 -37.66
N ALA A 268 13.24 -12.17 -38.20
CA ALA A 268 13.77 -13.22 -39.06
C ALA A 268 14.11 -12.64 -40.45
N GLU A 269 15.32 -12.90 -40.92
CA GLU A 269 15.86 -12.50 -42.21
C GLU A 269 16.39 -13.74 -42.97
N GLY A 270 16.38 -13.68 -44.30
CA GLY A 270 16.76 -14.80 -45.18
C GLY A 270 15.56 -15.52 -45.79
N ALA A 271 15.80 -16.25 -46.89
CA ALA A 271 14.73 -16.89 -47.68
C ALA A 271 13.96 -17.98 -46.91
N GLN A 272 14.52 -18.50 -45.83
CA GLN A 272 13.90 -19.48 -44.93
C GLN A 272 13.75 -18.97 -43.48
N GLY A 273 14.05 -17.70 -43.20
CA GLY A 273 14.07 -17.16 -41.83
C GLY A 273 15.17 -17.75 -40.95
N ASP A 274 16.30 -18.12 -41.57
CA ASP A 274 17.42 -18.82 -40.94
C ASP A 274 18.32 -17.90 -40.10
N ARG A 275 18.25 -16.58 -40.32
CA ARG A 275 19.02 -15.59 -39.56
C ARG A 275 18.09 -14.68 -38.78
N HIS A 276 18.48 -14.35 -37.55
CA HIS A 276 17.69 -13.46 -36.71
C HIS A 276 18.49 -12.21 -36.40
N ARG A 277 17.98 -11.05 -36.81
CA ARG A 277 18.63 -9.76 -36.58
C ARG A 277 17.96 -9.00 -35.44
N CYS A 278 18.77 -8.48 -34.53
CA CYS A 278 18.33 -7.57 -33.50
C CYS A 278 18.57 -6.12 -33.97
N GLU A 279 17.51 -5.35 -34.20
CA GLU A 279 17.62 -3.96 -34.65
C GLU A 279 18.29 -3.03 -33.62
N LYS A 280 18.16 -3.33 -32.32
CA LYS A 280 18.75 -2.49 -31.25
C LYS A 280 20.24 -2.73 -31.08
N CYS A 281 20.69 -3.97 -31.23
CA CYS A 281 22.10 -4.33 -31.14
C CYS A 281 22.79 -4.30 -32.50
N ASP A 282 22.02 -4.09 -33.57
CA ASP A 282 22.43 -4.16 -34.98
C ASP A 282 23.32 -5.38 -35.30
N THR A 283 22.92 -6.54 -34.78
CA THR A 283 23.69 -7.79 -34.90
C THR A 283 22.78 -8.99 -35.14
N HIS A 284 23.34 -10.00 -35.80
CA HIS A 284 22.72 -11.32 -35.87
C HIS A 284 22.95 -12.07 -34.56
N VAL A 285 21.89 -12.69 -34.04
CA VAL A 285 21.90 -13.40 -32.77
C VAL A 285 21.15 -14.71 -32.89
N VAL A 286 21.47 -15.67 -32.05
CA VAL A 286 20.60 -16.83 -31.81
C VAL A 286 19.51 -16.37 -30.84
N PRO A 287 18.24 -16.38 -31.25
CA PRO A 287 17.17 -15.88 -30.41
C PRO A 287 16.86 -16.83 -29.24
N VAL A 288 16.38 -16.24 -28.16
CA VAL A 288 15.87 -16.97 -26.99
C VAL A 288 14.38 -16.66 -26.82
N PRO A 289 13.52 -17.68 -26.68
CA PRO A 289 12.10 -17.47 -26.43
C PRO A 289 11.87 -16.73 -25.11
N ARG A 290 11.03 -15.68 -25.12
CA ARG A 290 10.59 -14.96 -23.91
C ARG A 290 9.08 -14.86 -23.87
N TYR A 291 8.48 -15.04 -22.69
CA TYR A 291 7.02 -14.97 -22.56
C TYR A 291 6.45 -13.58 -22.88
N MET A 292 5.32 -13.58 -23.56
CA MET A 292 4.40 -12.45 -23.73
C MET A 292 2.98 -13.01 -23.73
N ILE A 293 2.47 -13.30 -22.54
CA ILE A 293 1.19 -14.01 -22.40
C ILE A 293 0.09 -12.97 -22.19
N SER A 294 -1.00 -13.12 -22.93
CA SER A 294 -2.23 -12.35 -22.71
C SER A 294 -3.24 -13.22 -21.96
N ILE A 295 -3.50 -12.87 -20.71
CA ILE A 295 -4.46 -13.55 -19.84
C ILE A 295 -5.65 -12.65 -19.55
N GLN A 296 -6.80 -13.26 -19.31
CA GLN A 296 -7.95 -12.61 -18.73
C GLN A 296 -8.09 -13.09 -17.28
N VAL A 297 -8.16 -12.13 -16.37
CA VAL A 297 -8.39 -12.37 -14.94
C VAL A 297 -9.70 -11.74 -14.52
N THR A 298 -10.35 -12.34 -13.53
CA THR A 298 -11.54 -11.80 -12.90
C THR A 298 -11.32 -11.68 -11.40
N ASP A 299 -11.86 -10.63 -10.80
CA ASP A 299 -12.20 -10.64 -9.39
C ASP A 299 -13.70 -10.92 -9.24
N HIS A 300 -14.29 -10.57 -8.11
CA HIS A 300 -15.71 -10.76 -7.84
C HIS A 300 -16.61 -9.67 -8.46
N VAL A 301 -16.02 -8.62 -9.04
CA VAL A 301 -16.72 -7.43 -9.56
C VAL A 301 -16.60 -7.33 -11.08
N SER A 302 -15.40 -7.56 -11.62
CA SER A 302 -15.11 -7.34 -13.03
C SER A 302 -13.98 -8.23 -13.56
N GLN A 303 -13.86 -8.25 -14.89
CA GLN A 303 -12.84 -9.00 -15.62
C GLN A 303 -11.99 -8.06 -16.46
N VAL A 304 -10.70 -8.35 -16.56
CA VAL A 304 -9.77 -7.52 -17.32
C VAL A 304 -8.68 -8.35 -18.00
N TRP A 305 -8.18 -7.82 -19.11
CA TRP A 305 -7.02 -8.36 -19.80
C TRP A 305 -5.72 -7.86 -19.17
N MET A 306 -4.79 -8.77 -18.97
CA MET A 306 -3.48 -8.50 -18.40
C MET A 306 -2.38 -9.16 -19.24
N THR A 307 -1.23 -8.50 -19.32
CA THR A 307 -0.05 -9.03 -20.00
C THR A 307 0.96 -9.53 -18.98
N LEU A 308 1.44 -10.76 -19.16
CA LEU A 308 2.54 -11.34 -18.39
C LEU A 308 3.77 -11.40 -19.29
N PHE A 309 4.82 -10.67 -18.90
CA PHE A 309 6.13 -10.79 -19.53
C PHE A 309 6.93 -11.92 -18.91
N ASN A 310 8.12 -12.18 -19.46
CA ASN A 310 8.97 -13.32 -19.14
C ASN A 310 8.99 -13.74 -17.66
N GLU A 311 9.31 -12.82 -16.76
CA GLU A 311 9.46 -13.11 -15.33
C GLU A 311 8.14 -13.59 -14.72
N ALA A 312 7.04 -12.88 -14.97
CA ALA A 312 5.71 -13.27 -14.52
C ALA A 312 5.20 -14.54 -15.22
N GLY A 313 5.57 -14.76 -16.48
CA GLY A 313 5.25 -15.98 -17.23
C GLY A 313 5.94 -17.22 -16.67
N VAL A 314 7.21 -17.09 -16.27
CA VAL A 314 7.97 -18.15 -15.58
C VAL A 314 7.33 -18.45 -14.23
N GLU A 315 6.96 -17.44 -13.44
CA GLU A 315 6.24 -17.64 -12.18
C GLU A 315 4.88 -18.32 -12.39
N PHE A 316 4.16 -17.97 -13.45
CA PHE A 316 2.84 -18.51 -13.76
C PHE A 316 2.88 -19.97 -14.20
N PHE A 317 3.78 -20.33 -15.12
CA PHE A 317 3.88 -21.70 -15.64
C PHE A 317 4.78 -22.60 -14.79
N GLY A 318 5.76 -22.03 -14.09
CA GLY A 318 6.77 -22.74 -13.31
C GLY A 318 7.91 -23.31 -14.16
N MET A 319 8.11 -22.80 -15.38
CA MET A 319 9.15 -23.23 -16.32
C MET A 319 9.50 -22.08 -17.28
N THR A 320 10.60 -22.20 -18.00
CA THR A 320 11.01 -21.18 -18.98
C THR A 320 10.20 -21.28 -20.28
N ALA A 321 10.16 -20.19 -21.06
CA ALA A 321 9.50 -20.20 -22.36
C ALA A 321 10.14 -21.19 -23.34
N GLU A 322 11.46 -21.37 -23.26
CA GLU A 322 12.20 -22.37 -24.02
C GLU A 322 11.78 -23.80 -23.65
N GLU A 323 11.73 -24.12 -22.35
CA GLU A 323 11.27 -25.42 -21.87
C GLU A 323 9.83 -25.71 -22.29
N LEU A 324 8.94 -24.71 -22.19
CA LEU A 324 7.55 -24.87 -22.62
C LEU A 324 7.45 -25.10 -24.14
N LYS A 325 8.22 -24.37 -24.95
CA LYS A 325 8.27 -24.54 -26.41
C LYS A 325 8.70 -25.96 -26.77
N THR A 326 9.83 -26.43 -26.24
CA THR A 326 10.34 -27.79 -26.49
C THR A 326 9.34 -28.87 -26.08
N ARG A 327 8.70 -28.75 -24.90
CA ARG A 327 7.68 -29.73 -24.46
C ARG A 327 6.43 -29.72 -25.33
N THR A 328 6.03 -28.56 -25.83
CA THR A 328 4.86 -28.42 -26.72
C THR A 328 5.14 -29.00 -28.11
N GLU A 329 6.38 -28.89 -28.59
CA GLU A 329 6.82 -29.52 -29.85
C GLU A 329 6.88 -31.05 -29.75
N GLN A 330 7.19 -31.59 -28.55
CA GLN A 330 7.18 -33.03 -28.28
C GLN A 330 5.76 -33.59 -28.09
N ASP A 331 4.90 -32.84 -27.38
CA ASP A 331 3.51 -33.20 -27.10
C ASP A 331 2.60 -31.99 -27.24
N SER A 332 1.80 -31.96 -28.31
CA SER A 332 0.87 -30.88 -28.61
C SER A 332 -0.25 -30.73 -27.55
N SER A 333 -0.53 -31.77 -26.76
CA SER A 333 -1.54 -31.74 -25.70
C SER A 333 -1.02 -31.12 -24.39
N PHE A 334 0.30 -31.07 -24.21
CA PHE A 334 0.96 -30.59 -23.00
C PHE A 334 0.54 -29.15 -22.66
N LEU A 335 0.54 -28.26 -23.65
CA LEU A 335 0.19 -26.85 -23.45
C LEU A 335 -1.24 -26.69 -22.94
N THR A 336 -2.18 -27.45 -23.53
CA THR A 336 -3.59 -27.43 -23.14
C THR A 336 -3.78 -27.94 -21.71
N MET A 337 -3.11 -29.04 -21.35
CA MET A 337 -3.16 -29.60 -20.00
C MET A 337 -2.57 -28.64 -18.97
N LEU A 338 -1.38 -28.09 -19.23
CA LEU A 338 -0.71 -27.16 -18.33
C LEU A 338 -1.54 -25.90 -18.12
N THR A 339 -2.05 -25.32 -19.22
CA THR A 339 -2.95 -24.17 -19.18
C THR A 339 -4.17 -24.45 -18.31
N ARG A 340 -4.87 -25.56 -18.56
CA ARG A 340 -6.05 -25.96 -17.79
C ARG A 340 -5.74 -26.15 -16.30
N SER A 341 -4.53 -26.64 -15.98
CA SER A 341 -4.10 -26.80 -14.59
C SER A 341 -3.89 -25.48 -13.84
N ARG A 342 -3.53 -24.39 -14.56
CA ARG A 342 -3.29 -23.06 -13.99
C ARG A 342 -4.53 -22.16 -13.96
N MET A 343 -5.51 -22.41 -14.83
CA MET A 343 -6.78 -21.69 -14.82
C MET A 343 -7.58 -21.93 -13.53
N ASN A 344 -8.47 -21.00 -13.19
CA ASN A 344 -9.39 -21.07 -12.05
C ASN A 344 -8.70 -21.21 -10.67
N ARG A 345 -7.43 -20.85 -10.56
CA ARG A 345 -6.69 -20.81 -9.30
C ARG A 345 -6.55 -19.36 -8.81
N PRO A 346 -6.97 -19.03 -7.58
CA PRO A 346 -6.78 -17.70 -7.02
C PRO A 346 -5.30 -17.34 -6.93
N VAL A 347 -4.95 -16.15 -7.39
CA VAL A 347 -3.61 -15.58 -7.37
C VAL A 347 -3.63 -14.16 -6.83
N LEU A 348 -2.52 -13.75 -6.24
CA LEU A 348 -2.21 -12.36 -5.92
C LEU A 348 -1.16 -11.86 -6.91
N ILE A 349 -1.51 -10.88 -7.72
CA ILE A 349 -0.66 -10.33 -8.77
C ILE A 349 -0.27 -8.89 -8.43
N ARG A 350 1.03 -8.60 -8.46
CA ARG A 350 1.52 -7.22 -8.51
C ARG A 350 1.43 -6.70 -9.93
N VAL A 351 0.67 -5.64 -10.13
CA VAL A 351 0.32 -5.11 -11.44
C VAL A 351 0.82 -3.68 -11.60
N ARG A 352 1.47 -3.42 -12.73
CA ARG A 352 1.75 -2.07 -13.23
C ARG A 352 0.57 -1.64 -14.09
N VAL A 353 -0.01 -0.50 -13.75
CA VAL A 353 -1.15 0.12 -14.43
C VAL A 353 -0.65 1.35 -15.16
N LYS A 354 -0.88 1.40 -16.47
CA LYS A 354 -0.54 2.57 -17.29
C LYS A 354 -1.56 2.74 -18.41
N GLU A 355 -2.08 3.94 -18.56
CA GLU A 355 -2.86 4.33 -19.73
C GLU A 355 -1.90 4.59 -20.89
N GLU A 356 -2.12 3.91 -22.02
CA GLU A 356 -1.37 4.15 -23.24
C GLU A 356 -2.28 4.84 -24.26
N GLN A 357 -1.81 5.98 -24.77
CA GLN A 357 -2.44 6.62 -25.92
C GLN A 357 -2.08 5.82 -27.17
N THR A 358 -3.04 5.08 -27.70
CA THR A 358 -2.88 4.44 -29.00
C THR A 358 -2.99 5.50 -30.09
N MET A 359 -1.94 5.65 -30.91
CA MET A 359 -1.91 6.58 -32.05
C MET A 359 -2.79 6.14 -33.24
N ASN A 360 -3.57 5.06 -33.10
CA ASN A 360 -4.47 4.60 -34.15
C ASN A 360 -5.84 5.26 -33.95
N SER A 361 -6.38 5.83 -35.03
CA SER A 361 -7.57 6.72 -35.07
C SER A 361 -8.90 6.13 -34.59
N GLU A 362 -8.92 4.92 -34.01
CA GLU A 362 -10.13 4.23 -33.55
C GLU A 362 -10.00 3.63 -32.13
N GLY A 363 -8.87 3.83 -31.44
CA GLY A 363 -8.65 3.26 -30.10
C GLY A 363 -8.66 4.33 -29.02
N GLY A 364 -9.78 4.48 -28.31
CA GLY A 364 -9.86 5.31 -27.11
C GLY A 364 -8.87 4.88 -26.03
N ASP A 365 -8.65 5.75 -25.03
CA ASP A 365 -7.72 5.53 -23.93
C ASP A 365 -7.95 4.14 -23.28
N ARG A 366 -6.94 3.27 -23.34
CA ARG A 366 -7.01 1.92 -22.79
C ARG A 366 -5.98 1.73 -21.68
N LEU A 367 -6.49 1.41 -20.49
CA LEU A 367 -5.67 0.98 -19.37
C LEU A 367 -4.96 -0.34 -19.69
N ARG A 368 -3.62 -0.30 -19.66
CA ARG A 368 -2.76 -1.45 -19.86
C ARG A 368 -2.28 -1.97 -18.52
N LEU A 369 -2.66 -3.22 -18.21
CA LEU A 369 -2.24 -3.94 -17.01
C LEU A 369 -1.12 -4.91 -17.34
N THR A 370 0.00 -4.76 -16.63
CA THR A 370 1.17 -5.61 -16.78
C THR A 370 1.47 -6.30 -15.46
N ALA A 371 1.43 -7.64 -15.43
CA ALA A 371 1.87 -8.41 -14.28
C ALA A 371 3.38 -8.29 -14.10
N LEU A 372 3.81 -7.95 -12.89
CA LEU A 372 5.22 -7.89 -12.49
C LEU A 372 5.61 -9.09 -11.63
N LYS A 373 4.70 -9.55 -10.78
CA LYS A 373 4.92 -10.67 -9.87
C LYS A 373 3.61 -11.39 -9.60
N ILE A 374 3.65 -12.72 -9.56
CA ILE A 374 2.50 -13.58 -9.30
C ILE A 374 2.82 -14.46 -8.10
N LYS A 375 1.91 -14.48 -7.13
CA LYS A 375 1.93 -15.43 -6.01
C LYS A 375 0.64 -16.24 -6.05
N GLU A 376 0.75 -17.56 -5.98
CA GLU A 376 -0.44 -18.39 -5.74
C GLU A 376 -1.03 -18.01 -4.38
N PHE A 377 -2.30 -17.62 -4.38
CA PHE A 377 -2.95 -17.12 -3.17
C PHE A 377 -3.31 -18.29 -2.23
N MET A 378 -3.46 -19.51 -2.75
CA MET A 378 -3.57 -20.76 -1.99
C MET A 378 -3.10 -21.96 -2.85
N PRO A 379 -1.94 -22.58 -2.58
CA PRO A 379 -1.44 -23.72 -3.34
C PRO A 379 -2.16 -25.01 -2.91
N LEU A 380 -3.45 -25.16 -3.25
CA LEU A 380 -4.25 -26.32 -2.85
C LEU A 380 -3.72 -27.66 -3.41
N ALA A 381 -2.95 -27.61 -4.50
CA ALA A 381 -2.51 -28.81 -5.23
C ALA A 381 -1.12 -29.33 -4.85
N THR A 382 -0.27 -28.53 -4.20
CA THR A 382 1.15 -28.87 -3.91
C THR A 382 1.54 -28.72 -2.44
N ALA A 383 0.63 -28.28 -1.58
CA ALA A 383 0.89 -28.25 -0.15
C ALA A 383 0.88 -29.68 0.42
N ASN A 384 2.02 -30.10 0.96
CA ASN A 384 2.16 -31.29 1.80
C ASN A 384 1.11 -31.22 2.93
N GLU A 385 0.70 -32.35 3.51
CA GLU A 385 -0.33 -32.35 4.57
C GLU A 385 0.04 -31.41 5.73
N GLU A 386 1.32 -31.32 6.08
CA GLU A 386 1.85 -30.35 7.05
C GLU A 386 1.62 -28.89 6.63
N THR A 387 1.88 -28.56 5.35
CA THR A 387 1.65 -27.22 4.80
C THR A 387 0.15 -26.90 4.72
N ARG A 388 -0.71 -27.88 4.43
CA ARG A 388 -2.17 -27.70 4.46
C ARG A 388 -2.68 -27.48 5.87
N VAL A 389 -2.20 -28.26 6.83
CA VAL A 389 -2.50 -28.07 8.25
C VAL A 389 -2.01 -26.72 8.72
N GLN A 390 -0.81 -26.30 8.32
CA GLN A 390 -0.26 -25.00 8.68
C GLN A 390 -0.99 -23.83 8.01
N LEU A 391 -1.38 -23.93 6.73
CA LEU A 391 -2.23 -22.93 6.07
C LEU A 391 -3.63 -22.90 6.66
N ALA A 392 -4.22 -24.05 6.99
CA ALA A 392 -5.52 -24.14 7.65
C ALA A 392 -5.46 -23.59 9.08
N GLN A 393 -4.36 -23.80 9.80
CA GLN A 393 -4.10 -23.20 11.10
C GLN A 393 -3.87 -21.70 10.98
N ASN A 394 -3.13 -21.22 9.98
CA ASN A 394 -2.93 -19.80 9.72
C ASN A 394 -4.24 -19.14 9.31
N LEU A 395 -5.04 -19.78 8.45
CA LEU A 395 -6.36 -19.28 8.05
C LEU A 395 -7.33 -19.32 9.23
N LYS A 396 -7.26 -20.35 10.08
CA LYS A 396 -8.06 -20.45 11.30
C LYS A 396 -7.62 -19.39 12.31
N ALA A 397 -6.33 -19.12 12.44
CA ALA A 397 -5.79 -18.06 13.28
C ALA A 397 -6.14 -16.68 12.73
N GLU A 398 -6.06 -16.47 11.41
CA GLU A 398 -6.54 -15.25 10.74
C GLU A 398 -8.05 -15.06 10.91
N CYS A 399 -8.83 -16.14 10.81
CA CYS A 399 -10.27 -16.11 11.07
C CYS A 399 -10.58 -15.90 12.55
N GLU A 400 -9.86 -16.53 13.46
CA GLU A 400 -9.99 -16.33 14.91
C GLU A 400 -9.55 -14.94 15.32
N ASP A 401 -8.52 -14.38 14.69
CA ASP A 401 -8.06 -13.01 14.91
C ASP A 401 -9.01 -12.01 14.26
N MET A 402 -9.58 -12.31 13.09
CA MET A 402 -10.69 -11.53 12.53
C MET A 402 -11.92 -11.61 13.42
N ILE A 403 -12.24 -12.77 13.98
CA ILE A 403 -13.37 -12.96 14.91
C ILE A 403 -13.08 -12.25 16.23
N LYS A 404 -11.87 -12.31 16.77
CA LYS A 404 -11.45 -11.54 17.95
C LYS A 404 -11.45 -10.05 17.67
N CYS A 405 -11.05 -9.64 16.47
CA CYS A 405 -11.22 -8.27 16.02
C CYS A 405 -12.72 -7.94 16.09
N ILE A 406 -13.59 -8.68 15.37
CA ILE A 406 -15.07 -8.53 15.36
C ILE A 406 -15.68 -8.56 16.77
N GLN A 407 -15.18 -9.39 17.67
CA GLN A 407 -15.64 -9.50 19.06
C GLN A 407 -15.07 -8.40 19.95
N ALA A 408 -13.91 -7.83 19.62
CA ALA A 408 -13.44 -6.58 20.20
C ALA A 408 -14.16 -5.35 19.60
N TYR A 409 -14.97 -5.55 18.55
CA TYR A 409 -15.93 -4.59 17.98
C TYR A 409 -17.37 -4.78 18.51
N ALA A 410 -17.64 -5.78 19.36
CA ALA A 410 -18.92 -5.97 20.07
C ALA A 410 -18.75 -5.63 21.55
#